data_AF-A0A353YDK9-F1
#
_entry.id   AF-A0A353YDK9-F1
#
_cell.length_a   1.000
_cell.length_b   1.000
_cell.length_c   1.000
_cell.angle_alpha   90.00
_cell.angle_beta   90.00
_cell.angle_gamma   90.00
#
_symmetry.space_group_name_H-M   'P 1'
#
loop_
_entity.id
_entity.type
_entity.pdbx_description
1 polymer ?
#
loop_
_entity_poly.entity_id
_entity_poly.type
_entity_poly.pdbx_seq_one_letter_code
_entity_poly.pdbx_strand_id
1 'polypeptide(L)'
;MTAAIESSLDSFKCRRTLAVDGESYDYFSLTEAEANGLAGIGSLPFSLKVLLENLLRHEDGRTVTADDIRGIALWLTERKSDREIAFRP
;
A
#
# COMPACT_ATOMS: atom_id res chain seq x y z
N MET A 1 11.40 -9.81 22.97
CA MET A 1 10.53 -10.37 21.91
C MET A 1 9.44 -9.35 21.66
N THR A 2 9.78 -8.31 20.92
CA THR A 2 8.93 -7.12 20.80
C THR A 2 7.86 -7.41 19.77
N ALA A 3 6.60 -7.34 20.18
CA ALA A 3 5.46 -7.55 19.30
C ALA A 3 5.56 -6.59 18.11
N ALA A 4 5.60 -7.13 16.90
CA ALA A 4 5.43 -6.35 15.69
C ALA A 4 4.05 -5.69 15.80
N ILE A 5 4.03 -4.37 15.93
CA ILE A 5 2.80 -3.57 15.91
C ILE A 5 2.10 -3.93 14.59
N GLU A 6 0.89 -4.50 14.63
CA GLU A 6 0.06 -4.71 13.45
C GLU A 6 -0.32 -3.32 12.90
N SER A 7 0.51 -2.80 11.99
CA SER A 7 0.34 -1.46 11.42
C SER A 7 -0.73 -1.41 10.32
N SER A 8 -1.07 -2.56 9.73
CA SER A 8 -1.99 -2.68 8.60
C SER A 8 -2.72 -4.02 8.62
N LEU A 9 -3.97 -4.03 8.14
CA LEU A 9 -4.75 -5.24 7.86
C LEU A 9 -4.16 -6.09 6.73
N ASP A 10 -3.29 -5.50 5.89
CA ASP A 10 -2.59 -6.14 4.78
C ASP A 10 -3.51 -6.99 3.87
N SER A 11 -4.64 -6.41 3.42
CA SER A 11 -5.61 -7.10 2.56
C SER A 11 -5.01 -7.62 1.26
N PHE A 12 -3.90 -7.02 0.81
CA PHE A 12 -3.17 -7.38 -0.40
C PHE A 12 -1.93 -8.26 -0.13
N LYS A 13 -1.75 -8.78 1.09
CA LYS A 13 -0.68 -9.72 1.48
C LYS A 13 0.72 -9.31 1.00
N CYS A 14 0.98 -8.02 1.10
CA CYS A 14 2.14 -7.35 0.51
C CYS A 14 3.17 -6.91 1.54
N ARG A 15 2.93 -7.14 2.84
CA ARG A 15 3.94 -6.92 3.88
C ARG A 15 5.13 -7.84 3.65
N ARG A 16 6.32 -7.27 3.67
CA ARG A 16 7.60 -7.98 3.54
C ARG A 16 8.57 -7.45 4.59
N THR A 17 9.54 -8.27 4.95
CA THR A 17 10.59 -7.92 5.89
C THR A 17 11.93 -7.84 5.15
N LEU A 18 12.65 -6.75 5.34
CA LEU A 18 13.98 -6.52 4.83
C LEU A 18 14.97 -6.61 6.01
N ALA A 19 15.90 -7.54 5.94
CA ALA A 19 16.99 -7.66 6.91
C ALA A 19 18.23 -6.91 6.40
N VAL A 20 18.70 -5.93 7.18
CA VAL A 20 19.90 -5.12 6.86
C VAL A 20 20.76 -5.02 8.12
N ASP A 21 22.03 -5.43 8.05
CA ASP A 21 23.00 -5.34 9.15
C ASP A 21 22.52 -5.89 10.50
N GLY A 22 21.69 -6.93 10.48
CA GLY A 22 21.13 -7.57 11.67
C GLY A 22 19.84 -6.92 12.19
N GLU A 23 19.41 -5.81 11.60
CA GLU A 23 18.13 -5.16 11.87
C GLU A 23 17.07 -5.61 10.86
N SER A 24 15.81 -5.70 11.30
CA SER A 24 14.67 -6.10 10.45
C SER A 24 13.67 -4.95 10.30
N TYR A 25 13.35 -4.64 9.05
CA TYR A 25 12.42 -3.56 8.68
C TYR A 25 11.24 -4.14 7.92
N ASP A 26 10.02 -3.75 8.30
CA ASP A 26 8.84 -4.10 7.52
C ASP A 26 8.55 -3.01 6.49
N TYR A 27 8.18 -3.45 5.29
CA TYR A 27 7.76 -2.59 4.19
C TYR A 27 6.60 -3.24 3.43
N PHE A 28 5.85 -2.43 2.69
CA PHE A 28 4.72 -2.90 1.89
C PHE A 28 5.13 -2.92 0.41
N SER A 29 5.34 -4.12 -0.13
CA SER A 29 5.89 -4.32 -1.48
C SER A 29 4.83 -4.05 -2.55
N LEU A 30 5.08 -3.04 -3.40
CA LEU A 30 4.20 -2.75 -4.53
C LEU A 30 4.15 -3.90 -5.55
N THR A 31 5.27 -4.62 -5.75
CA THR A 31 5.30 -5.79 -6.63
C THR A 31 4.34 -6.88 -6.15
N GLU A 32 4.30 -7.10 -4.85
CA GLU A 32 3.43 -8.12 -4.25
C GLU A 32 1.98 -7.66 -4.22
N ALA A 33 1.74 -6.38 -3.95
CA ALA A 33 0.41 -5.79 -4.03
C ALA A 33 -0.16 -5.89 -5.47
N GLU A 34 0.70 -5.71 -6.49
CA GLU A 34 0.33 -5.87 -7.90
C GLU A 34 -0.09 -7.31 -8.21
N ALA A 35 0.70 -8.29 -7.76
CA ALA A 35 0.39 -9.72 -7.90
C ALA A 35 -0.88 -10.14 -7.14
N ASN A 36 -1.21 -9.45 -6.05
CA ASN A 36 -2.30 -9.81 -5.13
C ASN A 36 -3.58 -8.98 -5.32
N GLY A 37 -3.79 -8.39 -6.50
CA GLY A 37 -5.07 -7.80 -6.88
C GLY A 37 -5.05 -6.32 -7.26
N LEU A 38 -3.87 -5.70 -7.33
CA LEU A 38 -3.68 -4.34 -7.85
C LEU A 38 -2.95 -4.35 -9.19
N ALA A 39 -3.44 -5.12 -10.16
CA ALA A 39 -2.78 -5.26 -11.45
C ALA A 39 -2.53 -3.89 -12.13
N GLY A 40 -1.32 -3.68 -12.64
CA GLY A 40 -0.94 -2.49 -13.40
C GLY A 40 -0.32 -1.36 -12.59
N ILE A 41 -0.30 -1.43 -11.24
CA ILE A 41 0.28 -0.37 -10.39
C ILE A 41 1.77 -0.12 -10.63
N GLY A 42 2.49 -1.05 -11.25
CA GLY A 42 3.86 -0.82 -11.72
C GLY A 42 3.98 0.36 -12.69
N SER A 43 2.90 0.69 -13.41
CA SER A 43 2.84 1.81 -14.38
C SER A 43 2.49 3.16 -13.75
N LEU A 44 2.19 3.22 -12.44
CA LEU A 44 1.86 4.48 -11.77
C LEU A 44 3.04 5.47 -11.80
N PRO A 45 2.78 6.78 -11.92
CA PRO A 45 3.74 7.83 -11.59
C PRO A 45 4.32 7.64 -10.19
N PHE A 46 5.58 8.05 -9.99
CA PHE A 46 6.29 7.87 -8.72
C PHE A 46 5.54 8.45 -7.51
N SER A 47 4.93 9.62 -7.64
CA SER A 47 4.15 10.23 -6.57
C SER A 47 2.95 9.36 -6.14
N LEU A 48 2.26 8.75 -7.09
CA LEU A 48 1.13 7.85 -6.80
C LEU A 48 1.58 6.51 -6.23
N LYS A 49 2.80 6.05 -6.56
CA LYS A 49 3.40 4.86 -5.93
C LYS A 49 3.69 5.10 -4.45
N VAL A 50 4.21 6.29 -4.10
CA VAL A 50 4.43 6.68 -2.69
C VAL A 50 3.12 6.76 -1.92
N LEU A 51 2.09 7.36 -2.53
CA LEU A 51 0.76 7.43 -1.95
C LEU A 51 0.14 6.03 -1.76
N LEU A 52 0.29 5.15 -2.75
CA LEU A 52 -0.18 3.77 -2.66
C LEU A 52 0.48 3.00 -1.52
N GLU A 53 1.81 3.09 -1.39
CA GLU A 53 2.53 2.46 -0.28
C GLU A 53 2.02 2.98 1.06
N ASN A 54 1.79 4.29 1.17
CA ASN A 54 1.24 4.90 2.37
C ASN A 54 -0.10 4.28 2.77
N LEU A 55 -0.99 4.11 1.80
CA LEU A 55 -2.29 3.49 2.04
C LEU A 55 -2.15 2.02 2.44
N LEU A 56 -1.31 1.25 1.75
CA LEU A 56 -1.06 -0.16 2.09
C LEU A 56 -0.52 -0.31 3.52
N ARG A 57 0.39 0.57 3.93
CA ARG A 57 1.01 0.56 5.26
C ARG A 57 0.07 0.94 6.40
N HIS A 58 -1.01 1.68 6.09
CA HIS A 58 -1.94 2.24 7.08
C HIS A 58 -3.38 1.74 6.93
N GLU A 59 -3.59 0.65 6.18
CA GLU A 59 -4.90 0.04 6.02
C GLU A 59 -5.46 -0.40 7.38
N ASP A 60 -6.53 0.26 7.83
CA ASP A 60 -7.15 0.03 9.14
C ASP A 60 -8.65 -0.33 9.01
N GLY A 61 -9.17 -0.35 7.78
CA GLY A 61 -10.58 -0.64 7.48
C GLY A 61 -11.55 0.48 7.88
N ARG A 62 -11.05 1.64 8.32
CA ARG A 62 -11.87 2.78 8.76
C ARG A 62 -11.45 4.09 8.08
N THR A 63 -10.19 4.47 8.26
CA THR A 63 -9.59 5.66 7.65
C THR A 63 -8.97 5.33 6.30
N VAL A 64 -8.37 4.15 6.19
CA VAL A 64 -7.85 3.62 4.93
C VAL A 64 -8.44 2.23 4.74
N THR A 65 -9.24 2.10 3.69
CA THR A 65 -9.92 0.85 3.34
C THR A 65 -9.26 0.19 2.13
N ALA A 66 -9.47 -1.13 1.97
CA ALA A 66 -9.07 -1.83 0.76
C ALA A 66 -9.64 -1.19 -0.52
N ASP A 67 -10.81 -0.55 -0.45
CA ASP A 67 -11.41 0.13 -1.59
C ASP A 67 -10.71 1.46 -1.93
N ASP A 68 -10.16 2.16 -0.94
CA ASP A 68 -9.32 3.35 -1.20
C ASP A 68 -8.07 2.95 -1.98
N ILE A 69 -7.46 1.83 -1.59
CA ILE A 69 -6.29 1.27 -2.24
C ILE A 69 -6.61 0.82 -3.67
N ARG A 70 -7.74 0.15 -3.90
CA ARG A 70 -8.21 -0.21 -5.26
C ARG A 70 -8.50 1.02 -6.12
N GLY A 71 -8.97 2.11 -5.51
CA GLY A 71 -9.19 3.39 -6.20
C GLY A 71 -7.93 3.94 -6.87
N ILE A 72 -6.76 3.76 -6.25
CA ILE A 72 -5.48 4.16 -6.85
C ILE A 72 -5.16 3.33 -8.11
N ALA A 73 -5.42 2.01 -8.08
CA ALA A 73 -5.24 1.18 -9.26
C ALA A 73 -6.21 1.58 -10.39
N LEU A 74 -7.46 1.94 -10.06
CA LEU A 74 -8.44 2.41 -11.04
C LEU A 74 -8.04 3.74 -11.71
N TRP A 75 -7.31 4.61 -11.00
CA TRP A 75 -6.79 5.85 -11.57
C TRP A 75 -5.94 5.62 -12.82
N LEU A 76 -5.25 4.47 -12.95
CA LEU A 76 -4.48 4.14 -14.15
C LEU A 76 -5.31 4.18 -15.44
N THR A 77 -6.57 3.75 -15.34
CA THR A 77 -7.50 3.70 -16.47
C THR A 77 -8.15 5.05 -16.70
N GLU A 78 -8.69 5.65 -15.63
CA GLU A 78 -9.53 6.84 -15.72
C GLU A 78 -8.72 8.14 -15.81
N ARG A 79 -7.49 8.15 -15.30
CA ARG A 79 -6.59 9.33 -15.14
C ARG A 79 -7.20 10.50 -14.38
N LYS A 80 -8.27 10.24 -13.64
CA LYS A 80 -8.98 11.18 -12.77
C LYS A 80 -9.49 10.41 -11.56
N SER A 81 -9.71 11.13 -10.47
CA SER A 81 -10.35 10.60 -9.26
C SER A 81 -11.14 11.74 -8.62
N ASP A 82 -12.39 11.47 -8.29
CA ASP A 82 -13.23 12.27 -7.41
C ASP A 82 -13.18 11.77 -5.95
N ARG A 83 -12.45 10.68 -5.71
CA ARG A 83 -12.28 10.06 -4.40
C ARG A 83 -11.22 10.79 -3.58
N GLU A 84 -11.60 11.23 -2.38
CA GLU A 84 -10.67 11.68 -1.34
C GLU A 84 -9.99 10.50 -0.66
N ILE A 85 -8.71 10.65 -0.32
CA ILE A 85 -7.86 9.60 0.27
C ILE A 85 -7.01 10.18 1.39
N ALA A 86 -6.83 9.40 2.46
CA ALA A 86 -5.99 9.79 3.58
C ALA A 86 -4.50 9.65 3.22
N PHE A 87 -3.67 10.59 3.68
CA PHE A 87 -2.22 10.51 3.60
C PHE A 87 -1.62 10.76 4.98
N ARG A 88 -0.80 9.82 5.46
CA ARG A 88 -0.15 9.89 6.78
C ARG A 88 1.37 10.03 6.58
N PRO A 89 1.93 11.26 6.64
CA PRO A 89 3.35 11.48 6.39
C PRO A 89 4.25 10.74 7.39
#